data_AF-X1EMU3-F1
#
_entry.id   AF-X1EMU3-F1
#
_cell.length_a   1.000
_cell.length_b   1.000
_cell.length_c   1.000
_cell.angle_alpha   90.00
_cell.angle_beta   90.00
_cell.angle_gamma   90.00
#
_symmetry.space_group_name_H-M   'P 1'
#
loop_
_entity.id
_entity.type
_entity.pdbx_description
1 polymer ?
#
loop_
_entity_poly.entity_id
_entity_poly.type
_entity_poly.pdbx_seq_one_letter_code
_entity_poly.pdbx_strand_id
1 'polypeptide(L)'
;MLLITDYAMQEGKERVYMKRWLSLHPYTKAAQSDFYYIRLCNDVADILFSYDYFEIELDLSDDEIKDLACFLTAYFEDVISGVGLWKAFTQQHLELYDTCLPFF
;
A
#
# COMPACT_ATOMS: atom_id res chain seq x y z
N MET A 1 -16.41 -2.99 21.34
CA MET A 1 -15.87 -1.63 21.13
C MET A 1 -14.40 -1.70 21.47
N LEU A 2 -13.58 -2.16 20.53
CA LEU A 2 -12.12 -2.23 20.71
C LEU A 2 -11.59 -0.84 20.44
N LEU A 3 -11.03 -0.25 21.49
CA LEU A 3 -10.47 1.09 21.48
C LEU A 3 -9.23 1.09 20.60
N ILE A 4 -9.20 2.07 19.70
CA ILE A 4 -8.02 2.57 19.01
C ILE A 4 -7.13 3.17 20.11
N THR A 5 -6.37 2.33 20.80
CA THR A 5 -5.42 2.78 21.82
C THR A 5 -4.03 2.41 21.35
N ASP A 6 -3.27 3.47 21.10
CA ASP A 6 -1.82 3.53 21.08
C ASP A 6 -1.10 2.88 19.87
N TYR A 7 -1.19 3.55 18.71
CA TYR A 7 -0.14 3.46 17.68
C TYR A 7 1.13 4.14 18.21
N ALA A 8 1.83 3.48 19.12
CA ALA A 8 3.23 3.78 19.33
C ALA A 8 3.97 3.41 18.04
N MET A 9 4.72 4.34 17.45
CA MET A 9 5.66 3.99 16.38
C MET A 9 6.53 2.85 16.90
N GLN A 10 6.55 1.73 16.17
CA GLN A 10 7.46 0.62 16.46
C GLN A 10 8.89 1.12 16.21
N GLU A 11 9.58 1.58 17.26
CA GLU A 11 10.99 1.99 17.20
C GLU A 11 11.84 0.78 16.80
N GLY A 12 12.16 0.67 15.50
CA GLY A 12 13.08 -0.35 15.00
C GLY A 12 12.83 -0.85 13.58
N LYS A 13 11.60 -0.72 13.04
CA LYS A 13 11.31 -1.15 11.67
C LYS A 13 11.68 -0.03 10.69
N GLU A 14 12.47 -0.37 9.66
CA GLU A 14 12.93 0.61 8.66
C GLU A 14 11.77 1.19 7.85
N ARG A 15 11.75 2.53 7.69
CA ARG A 15 10.71 3.26 6.97
C ARG A 15 10.69 2.98 5.46
N VAL A 16 9.53 3.18 4.85
CA VAL A 16 9.38 3.20 3.39
C VAL A 16 9.95 4.51 2.84
N TYR A 17 10.98 4.40 2.01
CA TYR A 17 11.60 5.53 1.32
C TYR A 17 11.11 5.67 -0.12
N MET A 18 11.28 6.88 -0.67
CA MET A 18 10.89 7.26 -2.04
C MET A 18 11.34 6.26 -3.11
N LYS A 19 12.51 5.65 -2.96
CA LYS A 19 13.02 4.65 -3.92
C LYS A 19 12.09 3.44 -4.03
N ARG A 20 11.57 2.93 -2.91
CA ARG A 20 10.63 1.79 -2.86
C ARG A 20 9.25 2.19 -3.35
N TRP A 21 8.80 3.39 -2.96
CA TRP A 21 7.55 3.95 -3.48
C TRP A 21 7.55 4.02 -5.01
N LEU A 22 8.60 4.60 -5.60
CA LEU A 22 8.70 4.77 -7.04
C LEU A 22 8.89 3.45 -7.81
N SER A 23 9.34 2.37 -7.17
CA SER A 23 9.45 1.07 -7.88
C SER A 23 8.09 0.47 -8.26
N LEU A 24 6.99 0.94 -7.66
CA LEU A 24 5.63 0.55 -8.04
C LEU A 24 5.03 1.45 -9.12
N HIS A 25 5.71 2.54 -9.48
CA HIS A 25 5.19 3.55 -10.38
C HIS A 25 5.84 3.46 -11.77
N PRO A 26 5.11 3.83 -12.85
CA PRO A 26 5.67 3.84 -14.20
C PRO A 26 6.68 4.98 -14.41
N TYR A 27 6.82 5.90 -13.44
CA TYR A 27 7.73 7.04 -13.49
C TYR A 27 8.84 6.92 -12.45
N THR A 28 10.00 7.49 -12.78
CA THR A 28 11.21 7.41 -11.94
C THR A 28 11.54 8.69 -11.18
N LYS A 29 10.82 9.79 -11.45
CA LYS A 29 11.02 11.09 -10.81
C LYS A 29 9.88 11.37 -9.87
N ALA A 30 10.19 11.69 -8.62
CA ALA A 30 9.21 12.07 -7.62
C ALA A 30 8.43 13.33 -8.04
N ALA A 31 7.10 13.22 -7.97
CA ALA A 31 6.16 14.32 -8.03
C ALA A 31 5.92 14.91 -6.64
N GLN A 32 5.32 16.11 -6.57
CA GLN A 32 5.03 16.76 -5.30
C GLN A 32 3.98 16.00 -4.47
N SER A 33 3.06 15.29 -5.13
CA SER A 33 2.04 14.45 -4.48
C SER A 33 2.64 13.23 -3.78
N ASP A 34 3.74 12.67 -4.29
CA ASP A 34 4.38 11.47 -3.71
C ASP A 34 4.77 11.67 -2.25
N PHE A 35 5.15 12.89 -1.85
CA PHE A 35 5.50 13.19 -0.46
C PHE A 35 4.32 13.06 0.51
N TYR A 36 3.09 13.28 0.03
CA TYR A 36 1.90 13.01 0.82
C TYR A 36 1.69 11.50 0.96
N TYR A 37 1.71 10.77 -0.15
CA TYR A 37 1.45 9.33 -0.14
C TYR A 37 2.54 8.51 0.55
N ILE A 38 3.80 8.93 0.53
CA ILE A 38 4.84 8.26 1.31
C ILE A 38 4.62 8.40 2.81
N ARG A 39 4.14 9.56 3.29
CA ARG A 39 3.80 9.71 4.71
C ARG A 39 2.65 8.78 5.08
N LEU A 40 1.59 8.79 4.27
CA LEU A 40 0.46 7.88 4.46
C LEU A 40 0.89 6.40 4.39
N CYS A 41 1.77 6.03 3.46
CA CYS A 41 2.30 4.67 3.33
C CYS A 41 3.08 4.25 4.58
N ASN A 42 3.88 5.14 5.16
CA ASN A 42 4.55 4.87 6.42
C ASN A 42 3.55 4.74 7.58
N ASP A 43 2.50 5.57 7.62
CA ASP A 43 1.45 5.43 8.63
C ASP A 43 0.74 4.06 8.50
N VAL A 44 0.44 3.63 7.26
CA VAL A 44 -0.12 2.29 6.98
C VAL A 44 0.86 1.18 7.38
N ALA A 45 2.15 1.33 7.08
CA ALA A 45 3.16 0.35 7.47
C ALA A 45 3.25 0.21 9.00
N ASP A 46 3.28 1.34 9.72
CA ASP A 46 3.27 1.37 11.20
C ASP A 46 2.01 0.67 11.73
N ILE A 47 0.87 0.86 11.06
CA ILE A 47 -0.37 0.16 11.37
C ILE A 47 -0.21 -1.35 11.18
N LEU A 48 0.27 -1.81 10.02
CA LEU A 48 0.44 -3.23 9.72
C LEU A 48 1.42 -3.91 10.68
N PHE A 49 2.54 -3.26 11.00
CA PHE A 49 3.52 -3.76 11.97
C PHE A 49 2.99 -3.81 13.41
N SER A 50 1.93 -3.08 13.74
CA SER A 50 1.30 -3.18 15.06
C SER A 50 0.47 -4.46 15.26
N TYR A 51 0.16 -5.18 14.19
CA TYR A 51 -0.58 -6.44 14.25
C TYR A 51 0.35 -7.63 14.01
N ASP A 52 0.57 -8.41 15.06
CA ASP A 52 1.35 -9.66 15.01
C ASP A 52 0.80 -10.66 13.98
N TYR A 53 -0.48 -10.53 13.58
CA TYR A 53 -1.10 -11.37 12.55
C TYR A 53 -0.30 -11.43 11.24
N PHE A 54 0.25 -10.30 10.78
CA PHE A 54 0.98 -10.28 9.51
C PHE A 54 2.34 -11.01 9.61
N GLU A 55 3.03 -10.88 10.73
CA GLU A 55 4.33 -11.54 10.96
C GLU A 55 4.15 -13.02 11.37
N ILE A 56 3.19 -13.35 12.23
CA ILE A 56 3.05 -14.68 12.83
C ILE A 56 2.14 -15.60 12.01
N GLU A 57 0.94 -15.13 11.63
CA GLU A 57 -0.05 -15.99 10.98
C GLU A 57 0.13 -16.02 9.46
N LEU A 58 0.52 -14.89 8.87
CA LEU A 58 0.80 -14.79 7.44
C LEU A 58 2.29 -15.00 7.08
N ASP A 59 3.17 -15.11 8.08
CA ASP A 59 4.63 -15.30 7.89
C ASP A 59 5.26 -14.28 6.93
N LEU A 60 4.75 -13.04 6.94
CA LEU A 60 5.28 -11.97 6.09
C LEU A 60 6.54 -11.38 6.69
N SER A 61 7.57 -11.26 5.87
CA SER A 61 8.76 -10.49 6.21
C SER A 61 8.47 -8.99 6.31
N ASP A 62 9.36 -8.25 6.97
CA ASP A 62 9.29 -6.79 7.06
C ASP A 62 9.24 -6.10 5.69
N ASP A 63 9.92 -6.68 4.70
CA ASP A 63 9.90 -6.15 3.34
C ASP A 63 8.55 -6.40 2.66
N GLU A 64 7.94 -7.57 2.87
CA GLU A 64 6.60 -7.87 2.34
C GLU A 64 5.51 -7.03 3.00
N ILE A 65 5.62 -6.74 4.30
CA ILE A 65 4.70 -5.82 5.00
C ILE A 65 4.83 -4.40 4.43
N LYS A 66 6.05 -3.93 4.15
CA LYS A 66 6.27 -2.63 3.49
C LYS A 66 5.73 -2.60 2.07
N ASP A 67 5.87 -3.69 1.32
CA ASP A 67 5.31 -3.79 -0.03
C ASP A 67 3.78 -3.76 0.02
N LEU A 68 3.17 -4.47 0.98
CA LEU A 68 1.73 -4.42 1.21
C LEU A 68 1.27 -2.99 1.55
N ALA A 69 1.97 -2.28 2.43
CA ALA A 69 1.67 -0.88 2.74
C ALA A 69 1.75 0.02 1.49
N CYS A 70 2.78 -0.16 0.67
CA CYS A 70 2.92 0.55 -0.59
C CYS A 70 1.78 0.23 -1.56
N PHE A 71 1.39 -1.04 -1.72
CA PHE A 71 0.31 -1.45 -2.61
C PHE A 71 -1.04 -0.86 -2.19
N LEU A 72 -1.38 -0.94 -0.90
CA LEU A 72 -2.62 -0.36 -0.37
C LEU A 72 -2.66 1.15 -0.60
N THR A 73 -1.54 1.83 -0.38
CA THR A 73 -1.45 3.28 -0.56
C THR A 73 -1.48 3.70 -2.02
N ALA A 74 -0.84 2.94 -2.92
CA ALA A 74 -0.86 3.20 -4.37
C ALA A 74 -2.25 2.95 -4.97
N TYR A 75 -2.98 1.94 -4.49
CA TYR A 75 -4.39 1.75 -4.85
C TYR A 75 -5.24 2.95 -4.39
N PHE A 76 -5.05 3.42 -3.16
CA PHE A 76 -5.73 4.62 -2.67
C PHE A 76 -5.41 5.86 -3.52
N GLU A 77 -4.14 6.06 -3.89
CA GLU A 77 -3.75 7.14 -4.80
C GLU A 77 -4.45 7.04 -6.16
N ASP A 78 -4.46 5.86 -6.79
CA ASP A 78 -5.09 5.66 -8.11
C ASP A 78 -6.58 6.03 -8.08
N VAL A 79 -7.28 5.66 -7.00
CA VAL A 79 -8.70 5.98 -6.80
C VAL A 79 -8.91 7.49 -6.62
N ILE A 80 -8.11 8.15 -5.78
CA ILE A 80 -8.27 9.58 -5.47
C ILE A 80 -7.82 10.48 -6.63
N SER A 81 -6.73 10.13 -7.30
CA SER A 81 -6.19 10.87 -8.45
C SER A 81 -7.04 10.68 -9.72
N GLY A 82 -7.88 9.64 -9.76
CA GLY A 82 -8.70 9.31 -10.91
C GLY A 82 -7.89 8.85 -12.13
N VAL A 83 -6.65 8.39 -11.93
CA VAL A 83 -5.78 7.87 -12.99
C VAL A 83 -6.39 6.61 -13.61
N GLY A 84 -6.98 5.75 -12.78
CA GLY A 84 -7.80 4.62 -13.21
C GLY A 84 -6.99 3.43 -13.74
N LEU A 85 -5.73 3.26 -13.30
CA LEU A 85 -4.91 2.09 -13.65
C LEU A 85 -5.57 0.80 -13.17
N TRP A 86 -6.04 0.75 -11.92
CA TRP A 86 -6.68 -0.45 -11.38
C TRP A 86 -8.03 -0.73 -12.04
N LYS A 87 -8.78 0.33 -12.37
CA LYS A 87 -10.02 0.22 -13.14
C LYS A 87 -9.78 -0.33 -14.55
N ALA A 88 -8.75 0.16 -15.24
CA ALA A 88 -8.39 -0.35 -16.56
C ALA A 88 -7.97 -1.82 -16.48
N PHE A 89 -7.19 -2.20 -15.48
CA PHE A 89 -6.77 -3.59 -15.26
C PHE A 89 -7.95 -4.53 -15.01
N THR A 90 -8.85 -4.18 -14.09
CA THR A 90 -10.03 -5.00 -13.75
C THR A 90 -10.98 -5.13 -14.94
N GLN A 91 -11.15 -4.06 -15.73
CA GLN A 91 -11.94 -4.10 -16.95
C GLN A 91 -11.32 -5.03 -18.01
N GLN A 92 -10.02 -4.97 -18.22
CA GLN A 92 -9.32 -5.87 -19.16
C GLN A 92 -9.40 -7.33 -18.71
N HIS A 93 -9.28 -7.60 -17.41
CA HIS A 93 -9.46 -8.95 -16.87
C HIS A 93 -10.88 -9.48 -17.14
N LEU A 94 -11.91 -8.65 -16.94
CA LEU A 94 -13.28 -9.02 -17.25
C LEU A 94 -13.45 -9.33 -18.74
N GLU A 95 -12.88 -8.53 -19.63
CA GLU A 95 -12.95 -8.74 -21.08
C GLU A 95 -12.27 -10.05 -21.53
N LEU A 96 -11.17 -10.44 -20.88
CA LEU A 96 -10.40 -11.64 -21.23
C LEU A 96 -10.92 -12.93 -20.60
N TYR A 97 -11.43 -12.85 -19.38
CA TYR A 97 -11.72 -14.03 -18.55
C TYR A 97 -13.18 -14.11 -18.09
N ASP A 98 -14.04 -13.17 -18.50
CA ASP A 98 -15.46 -13.09 -18.15
C ASP A 98 -15.72 -13.17 -16.63
N THR A 99 -14.73 -12.72 -15.84
CA THR A 99 -14.74 -12.75 -14.38
C THR A 99 -14.24 -11.43 -13.82
N CYS A 100 -15.01 -10.86 -12.90
CA CYS A 100 -14.64 -9.61 -12.23
C CYS A 100 -13.75 -9.91 -11.04
N LEU A 101 -12.62 -9.21 -10.92
CA LEU A 101 -11.78 -9.29 -9.72
C LEU A 101 -12.42 -8.49 -8.57
N PRO A 102 -12.24 -8.90 -7.31
CA PRO A 102 -12.88 -8.26 -6.15
C PRO A 102 -12.24 -6.91 -5.75
N PHE A 103 -11.73 -6.15 -6.72
CA PHE A 103 -11.15 -4.82 -6.53
C PHE A 103 -12.06 -3.82 -7.28
N PHE A 104 -12.68 -2.89 -6.54
CA PHE A 104 -13.70 -1.96 -7.06
C PHE A 104 -13.16 -0.55 -7.29
#